data_AF-A0A663EQV9-F1
#
_entry.id   AF-A0A663EQV9-F1
#
_cell.length_a   1.000
_cell.length_b   1.000
_cell.length_c   1.000
_cell.angle_alpha   90.00
_cell.angle_beta   90.00
_cell.angle_gamma   90.00
#
_symmetry.space_group_name_H-M   'P 1'
#
loop_
_entity.id
_entity.type
_entity.pdbx_description
1 polymer ?
#
loop_
_entity_poly.entity_id
_entity_poly.type
_entity_poly.pdbx_seq_one_letter_code
_entity_poly.pdbx_strand_id
1 'polypeptide(L)'
;MEKQGRMDCPALPPGWKKEEVIRKSGLSAGKSDVYYFSPSGKKFRSKPQLARYLGNTVDLSSFDFRTGKMMPSKLQKNKQRLRNDSLNQNKVYLNTTLPIRQTASIFKQPVTKVTNHPSNKVRSDPQRVTEQPRQLFWEKRLQGLSASDVSEQIIKSMELPKGLQGVGPGNNDDTLLSAVASALHTSSAPITGQLSAAVEKNPAVWLNTSQPLCKAFIVTDDDISPGDKGREL
;
A
#
# COMPACT_ATOMS: atom_id res chain seq x y z
N MET A 1 43.86 -9.34 -13.11
CA MET A 1 43.29 -10.71 -13.19
C MET A 1 41.85 -10.63 -13.66
N GLU A 2 41.61 -10.77 -14.96
CA GLU A 2 40.26 -10.93 -15.50
C GLU A 2 39.72 -12.29 -15.10
N LYS A 3 38.64 -12.32 -14.31
CA LYS A 3 37.95 -13.58 -13.98
C LYS A 3 37.04 -13.95 -15.16
N GLN A 4 37.38 -15.04 -15.85
CA GLN A 4 36.60 -15.64 -16.93
C GLN A 4 35.14 -15.80 -16.51
N GLY A 5 34.21 -15.25 -17.31
CA GLY A 5 32.76 -15.37 -17.10
C GLY A 5 32.00 -14.06 -16.85
N ARG A 6 32.70 -12.91 -16.79
CA ARG A 6 32.06 -11.59 -16.69
C ARG A 6 31.79 -11.01 -18.07
N MET A 7 30.52 -10.77 -18.38
CA MET A 7 30.08 -10.14 -19.62
C MET A 7 29.68 -8.69 -19.36
N ASP A 8 29.97 -7.79 -20.29
CA ASP A 8 29.52 -6.41 -20.19
C ASP A 8 27.99 -6.32 -20.26
N CYS A 9 27.40 -5.43 -19.47
CA CYS A 9 25.96 -5.22 -19.44
C CYS A 9 25.60 -3.85 -20.06
N PRO A 10 25.26 -3.79 -21.36
CA PRO A 10 24.99 -2.51 -22.05
C PRO A 10 23.72 -1.82 -21.56
N ALA A 11 22.87 -2.51 -20.79
CA ALA A 11 21.69 -1.94 -20.14
C ALA A 11 22.02 -1.13 -18.87
N LEU A 12 23.27 -1.19 -18.39
CA LEU A 12 23.77 -0.41 -17.26
C LEU A 12 24.83 0.60 -17.74
N PRO A 13 25.24 1.57 -16.90
CA PRO A 13 26.28 2.50 -17.27
C PRO A 13 27.59 1.81 -17.72
N PRO A 14 28.47 2.53 -18.44
CA PRO A 14 29.75 1.98 -18.88
C PRO A 14 30.56 1.37 -17.72
N GLY A 15 31.19 0.23 -17.98
CA GLY A 15 32.06 -0.48 -17.03
C GLY A 15 31.32 -1.44 -16.08
N TRP A 16 30.00 -1.59 -16.21
CA TRP A 16 29.24 -2.60 -15.46
C TRP A 16 29.31 -3.98 -16.11
N LYS A 17 29.62 -4.99 -15.29
CA LYS A 17 29.75 -6.39 -15.74
C LYS A 17 28.76 -7.30 -15.02
N LYS A 18 28.24 -8.30 -15.72
CA LYS A 18 27.34 -9.36 -15.22
C LYS A 18 28.09 -10.69 -15.17
N GLU A 19 27.92 -11.46 -14.10
CA GLU A 19 28.46 -12.81 -13.92
C GLU A 19 27.32 -13.75 -13.53
N GLU A 20 27.22 -14.88 -14.22
CA GLU A 20 26.26 -15.94 -13.89
C GLU A 20 27.01 -17.17 -13.39
N VAL A 21 26.73 -17.59 -12.16
CA VAL A 21 27.45 -18.66 -11.47
C VAL A 21 26.49 -19.79 -11.17
N ILE A 22 26.77 -20.99 -11.68
CA ILE A 22 26.00 -22.20 -11.42
C ILE A 22 26.44 -22.80 -10.07
N ARG A 23 25.46 -23.12 -9.21
CA ARG A 23 25.68 -23.77 -7.92
C ARG A 23 26.14 -25.21 -8.15
N LYS A 24 27.27 -25.58 -7.53
CA LYS A 24 27.90 -26.91 -7.72
C LYS A 24 27.42 -27.98 -6.74
N SER A 25 26.77 -27.63 -5.64
CA SER A 25 26.42 -28.56 -4.56
C SER A 25 25.13 -28.19 -3.81
N GLY A 26 24.61 -29.14 -3.01
CA GLY A 26 23.40 -28.99 -2.19
C GLY A 26 22.08 -29.17 -2.97
N LEU A 27 20.95 -28.99 -2.29
CA LEU A 27 19.59 -29.17 -2.85
C LEU A 27 19.27 -28.24 -4.04
N SER A 28 20.11 -27.24 -4.30
CA SER A 28 19.94 -26.28 -5.40
C SER A 28 21.09 -26.34 -6.43
N ALA A 29 21.87 -27.42 -6.42
CA ALA A 29 22.88 -27.67 -7.45
C ALA A 29 22.25 -27.59 -8.84
N GLY A 30 22.96 -26.98 -9.79
CA GLY A 30 22.48 -26.72 -11.15
C GLY A 30 21.67 -25.43 -11.33
N LYS A 31 21.16 -24.81 -10.25
CA LYS A 31 20.58 -23.45 -10.35
C LYS A 31 21.70 -22.41 -10.49
N SER A 32 21.45 -21.34 -11.23
CA SER A 32 22.38 -20.22 -11.37
C SER A 32 21.99 -19.00 -10.54
N ASP A 33 23.01 -18.34 -9.99
CA ASP A 33 22.93 -17.02 -9.37
C ASP A 33 23.55 -15.98 -10.29
N VAL A 34 22.95 -14.78 -10.34
CA VAL A 34 23.45 -13.67 -11.13
C VAL A 34 24.01 -12.58 -10.23
N TYR A 35 25.19 -12.08 -10.60
CA TYR A 35 25.88 -11.00 -9.93
C TYR A 35 26.20 -9.87 -10.90
N TYR A 36 26.17 -8.63 -10.41
CA TYR A 36 26.68 -7.47 -11.14
C TYR A 36 27.90 -6.88 -10.43
N PHE A 37 28.79 -6.28 -11.21
CA PHE A 37 30.01 -5.64 -10.73
C PHE A 37 30.05 -4.21 -11.24
N SER A 38 30.26 -3.26 -10.32
CA SER A 38 30.51 -1.86 -10.70
C SER A 38 31.87 -1.72 -11.41
N PRO A 39 32.14 -0.58 -12.07
CA PRO A 39 33.47 -0.27 -12.60
C PRO A 39 34.58 -0.34 -11.55
N SER A 40 34.23 -0.07 -10.27
CA SER A 40 35.12 -0.21 -9.11
C SER A 40 35.25 -1.65 -8.57
N GLY A 41 34.59 -2.64 -9.20
CA GLY A 41 34.64 -4.05 -8.81
C GLY A 41 33.71 -4.45 -7.66
N LYS A 42 32.84 -3.55 -7.18
CA LYS A 42 31.86 -3.86 -6.11
C LYS A 42 30.81 -4.83 -6.61
N LYS A 43 30.56 -5.90 -5.84
CA LYS A 43 29.62 -6.99 -6.20
C LYS A 43 28.20 -6.72 -5.71
N PHE A 44 27.22 -6.96 -6.57
CA PHE A 44 25.78 -6.82 -6.30
C PHE A 44 25.04 -8.13 -6.56
N ARG A 45 24.12 -8.47 -5.65
CA ARG A 45 23.45 -9.79 -5.61
C ARG A 45 21.95 -9.71 -5.86
N SER A 46 21.37 -8.51 -5.92
CA SER A 46 19.94 -8.31 -6.13
C SER A 46 19.63 -6.96 -6.80
N LYS A 47 18.46 -6.87 -7.46
CA LYS A 47 17.97 -5.64 -8.09
C LYS A 47 17.84 -4.47 -7.11
N PRO A 48 17.25 -4.62 -5.91
CA PRO A 48 17.16 -3.51 -4.95
C PRO A 48 18.52 -3.01 -4.47
N GLN A 49 19.49 -3.92 -4.28
CA GLN A 49 20.85 -3.54 -3.89
C GLN A 49 21.55 -2.72 -4.98
N LEU A 50 21.36 -3.12 -6.24
CA LEU A 50 21.88 -2.41 -7.41
C LEU A 50 21.22 -1.04 -7.58
N ALA A 51 19.89 -0.97 -7.44
CA ALA A 51 19.11 0.27 -7.54
C ALA A 51 19.53 1.31 -6.48
N ARG A 52 19.73 0.90 -5.22
CA ARG A 52 20.21 1.81 -4.16
C ARG A 52 21.60 2.38 -4.44
N TYR A 53 22.45 1.62 -5.14
CA TYR A 53 23.81 2.06 -5.44
C TYR A 53 23.88 3.00 -6.64
N LEU A 54 23.06 2.76 -7.68
CA LEU A 54 22.94 3.66 -8.83
C LEU A 54 22.08 4.90 -8.51
N GLY A 55 21.19 4.80 -7.50
CA GLY A 55 20.30 5.89 -7.11
C GLY A 55 19.41 6.33 -8.27
N ASN A 56 19.12 7.63 -8.32
CA ASN A 56 18.23 8.23 -9.34
C ASN A 56 18.92 8.44 -10.69
N THR A 57 20.19 8.05 -10.86
CA THR A 57 20.93 8.24 -12.12
C THR A 57 20.53 7.27 -13.22
N VAL A 58 19.95 6.12 -12.86
CA VAL A 58 19.52 5.09 -13.80
C VAL A 58 18.20 4.50 -13.33
N ASP A 59 17.16 4.62 -14.16
CA ASP A 59 15.89 3.95 -13.89
C ASP A 59 15.99 2.46 -14.19
N LEU A 60 15.93 1.65 -13.14
CA LEU A 60 15.93 0.19 -13.24
C LEU A 60 14.51 -0.41 -13.22
N SER A 61 13.45 0.39 -13.33
CA SER A 61 12.04 -0.08 -13.29
C SER A 61 11.81 -1.26 -14.25
N SER A 62 12.19 -1.09 -15.51
CA SER A 62 12.06 -2.09 -16.59
C SER A 62 13.24 -3.06 -16.72
N PHE A 63 14.27 -2.92 -15.88
CA PHE A 63 15.45 -3.78 -15.89
C PHE A 63 15.15 -5.17 -15.32
N ASP A 64 15.45 -6.23 -16.06
CA ASP A 64 15.39 -7.60 -15.58
C ASP A 64 16.76 -8.05 -15.06
N PHE A 65 16.84 -8.28 -13.74
CA PHE A 65 18.10 -8.61 -13.07
C PHE A 65 18.69 -9.95 -13.50
N ARG A 66 17.84 -10.94 -13.84
CA ARG A 66 18.31 -12.28 -14.22
C ARG A 66 18.88 -12.26 -15.63
N THR A 67 18.19 -11.61 -16.57
CA THR A 67 18.64 -11.57 -17.98
C THR A 67 19.70 -10.50 -18.21
N GLY A 68 19.66 -9.38 -17.47
CA GLY A 68 20.52 -8.22 -17.68
C GLY A 68 20.10 -7.36 -18.87
N LYS A 69 18.80 -7.39 -19.19
CA LYS A 69 18.21 -6.64 -20.31
C LYS A 69 17.08 -5.74 -19.81
N MET A 70 16.89 -4.62 -20.51
CA MET A 70 15.67 -3.82 -20.35
C MET A 70 14.50 -4.55 -21.03
N MET A 71 13.43 -4.78 -20.27
CA MET A 71 12.23 -5.47 -20.75
C MET A 71 11.02 -4.51 -20.62
N PRO A 72 10.80 -3.62 -21.61
CA PRO A 72 9.71 -2.64 -21.56
C PRO A 72 8.32 -3.32 -21.59
N SER A 73 8.22 -4.56 -22.06
CA SER A 73 6.97 -5.34 -22.08
C SER A 73 6.43 -5.70 -20.68
N LYS A 74 7.27 -5.65 -19.63
CA LYS A 74 6.78 -5.78 -18.23
C LYS A 74 6.01 -4.55 -17.75
N LEU A 75 6.13 -3.39 -18.42
CA LEU A 75 5.27 -2.23 -18.17
C LEU A 75 3.85 -2.45 -18.74
N GLN A 76 3.70 -3.25 -19.80
CA GLN A 76 2.41 -3.39 -20.50
C GLN A 76 1.38 -4.27 -19.75
N LYS A 77 1.81 -5.27 -18.98
CA LYS A 77 0.87 -6.06 -18.13
C LYS A 77 0.32 -5.26 -16.94
N ASN A 78 0.89 -4.10 -16.64
CA ASN A 78 0.33 -3.17 -15.67
C ASN A 78 -0.66 -2.17 -16.30
N LYS A 79 -0.74 -2.03 -17.63
CA LYS A 79 -1.58 -0.99 -18.26
C LYS A 79 -3.10 -1.25 -18.13
N GLN A 80 -3.55 -2.49 -17.93
CA GLN A 80 -4.97 -2.76 -17.61
C GLN A 80 -5.30 -2.53 -16.12
N ARG A 81 -4.31 -2.43 -15.22
CA ARG A 81 -4.53 -2.00 -13.82
C ARG A 81 -4.23 -0.52 -13.58
N LEU A 82 -3.46 0.13 -14.47
CA LEU A 82 -2.99 1.51 -14.30
C LEU A 82 -3.95 2.59 -14.81
N ARG A 83 -5.16 2.26 -15.30
CA ARG A 83 -6.15 3.30 -15.63
C ARG A 83 -6.67 4.05 -14.40
N ASN A 84 -6.35 3.59 -13.19
CA ASN A 84 -6.78 4.22 -11.94
C ASN A 84 -5.64 4.77 -11.05
N ASP A 85 -4.38 4.78 -11.51
CA ASP A 85 -3.23 5.09 -10.63
C ASP A 85 -2.26 6.13 -11.22
N SER A 86 -2.75 6.98 -12.14
CA SER A 86 -1.93 8.04 -12.77
C SER A 86 -2.12 9.43 -12.16
N LEU A 87 -2.58 9.53 -10.91
CA LEU A 87 -2.74 10.83 -10.21
C LEU A 87 -1.96 10.96 -8.89
N ASN A 88 -1.10 9.99 -8.52
CA ASN A 88 -0.44 9.98 -7.20
C ASN A 88 1.10 10.01 -7.27
N GLN A 89 1.71 10.92 -8.04
CA GLN A 89 3.16 11.12 -7.98
C GLN A 89 3.65 12.01 -6.82
N ASN A 90 2.76 12.57 -5.99
CA ASN A 90 3.13 13.47 -4.87
C ASN A 90 2.95 12.89 -3.46
N LYS A 91 2.81 11.57 -3.27
CA LYS A 91 2.69 11.01 -1.92
C LYS A 91 4.05 10.66 -1.31
N VAL A 92 4.43 11.44 -0.30
CA VAL A 92 5.40 11.07 0.75
C VAL A 92 5.11 9.61 1.14
N TYR A 93 6.10 8.73 0.99
CA TYR A 93 6.00 7.29 1.24
C TYR A 93 5.87 7.00 2.75
N LEU A 94 4.74 7.39 3.36
CA LEU A 94 4.24 6.75 4.55
C LEU A 94 3.61 5.43 4.07
N ASN A 95 4.24 4.29 4.36
CA ASN A 95 3.64 2.98 4.13
C ASN A 95 2.43 2.80 5.06
N THR A 96 1.28 3.34 4.64
CA THR A 96 -0.02 3.22 5.32
C THR A 96 -0.73 1.92 4.95
N THR A 97 -0.10 1.05 4.16
CA THR A 97 -0.66 -0.25 3.81
C THR A 97 -0.95 -1.03 5.08
N LEU A 98 -2.22 -1.39 5.27
CA LEU A 98 -2.67 -2.11 6.44
C LEU A 98 -1.82 -3.38 6.64
N PRO A 99 -1.42 -3.70 7.90
CA PRO A 99 -0.65 -4.90 8.19
C PRO A 99 -1.35 -6.14 7.63
N ILE A 100 -0.67 -6.82 6.70
CA ILE A 100 -1.14 -8.09 6.16
C ILE A 100 -0.95 -9.13 7.26
N ARG A 101 -2.02 -9.86 7.63
CA ARG A 101 -1.88 -11.01 8.52
C ARG A 101 -0.88 -11.98 7.90
N GLN A 102 0.24 -12.21 8.58
CA GLN A 102 1.13 -13.31 8.27
C GLN A 102 0.44 -14.60 8.71
N THR A 103 -0.41 -15.15 7.86
CA THR A 103 -0.92 -16.50 8.11
C THR A 103 0.23 -17.48 7.90
N ALA A 104 0.46 -18.36 8.88
CA ALA A 104 1.51 -19.38 8.78
C ALA A 104 1.31 -20.30 7.55
N SER A 105 0.08 -20.41 7.03
CA SER A 105 -0.22 -21.15 5.82
C SER A 105 -0.23 -20.27 4.58
N ILE A 106 0.67 -20.57 3.64
CA ILE A 106 0.71 -20.05 2.27
C ILE A 106 -0.19 -20.82 1.29
N PHE A 107 -0.69 -21.99 1.72
CA PHE A 107 -1.61 -22.79 0.93
C PHE A 107 -3.03 -22.37 1.21
N LYS A 108 -3.86 -22.31 0.16
CA LYS A 108 -5.29 -22.06 0.27
C LYS A 108 -5.91 -23.22 1.06
N GLN A 109 -6.16 -22.99 2.34
CA GLN A 109 -6.93 -23.93 3.13
C GLN A 109 -8.40 -23.79 2.76
N PRO A 110 -9.13 -24.90 2.56
CA PRO A 110 -10.56 -24.84 2.33
C PRO A 110 -11.24 -24.20 3.56
N VAL A 111 -12.03 -23.15 3.33
CA VAL A 111 -12.81 -22.50 4.39
C VAL A 111 -14.20 -23.14 4.42
N THR A 112 -14.61 -23.63 5.59
CA THR A 112 -15.96 -24.18 5.78
C THR A 112 -16.95 -23.04 5.92
N LYS A 113 -17.91 -22.95 4.99
CA LYS A 113 -19.04 -22.03 5.11
C LYS A 113 -20.00 -22.55 6.18
N VAL A 114 -20.00 -21.90 7.35
CA VAL A 114 -20.99 -22.19 8.40
C VAL A 114 -22.20 -21.29 8.17
N THR A 115 -23.37 -21.90 7.99
CA THR A 115 -24.65 -21.19 7.90
C THR A 115 -25.47 -21.53 9.14
N ASN A 116 -25.92 -20.52 9.89
CA ASN A 116 -26.66 -20.73 11.14
C ASN A 116 -28.04 -21.39 10.96
N HIS A 117 -28.57 -21.45 9.72
CA HIS A 117 -29.91 -21.98 9.44
C HIS A 117 -29.91 -22.91 8.21
N PRO A 118 -30.15 -24.23 8.38
CA PRO A 118 -30.08 -25.23 7.31
C PRO A 118 -31.08 -25.02 6.16
N SER A 119 -32.20 -24.34 6.42
CA SER A 119 -33.29 -24.11 5.46
C SER A 119 -33.17 -22.79 4.68
N ASN A 120 -32.12 -22.00 4.92
CA ASN A 120 -31.97 -20.70 4.28
C ASN A 120 -31.57 -20.87 2.79
N LYS A 121 -32.56 -20.85 1.89
CA LYS A 121 -32.35 -20.74 0.45
C LYS A 121 -31.91 -19.31 0.10
N VAL A 122 -30.66 -18.98 0.39
CA VAL A 122 -30.05 -17.73 -0.08
C VAL A 122 -30.02 -17.81 -1.60
N ARG A 123 -30.73 -16.89 -2.26
CA ARG A 123 -30.72 -16.73 -3.73
C ARG A 123 -29.29 -16.88 -4.23
N SER A 124 -29.11 -17.79 -5.20
CA SER A 124 -27.95 -17.96 -6.09
C SER A 124 -26.63 -17.41 -5.57
N ASP A 125 -25.70 -18.33 -5.27
CA ASP A 125 -24.30 -18.08 -4.97
C ASP A 125 -23.82 -16.76 -5.62
N PRO A 126 -23.50 -15.71 -4.83
CA PRO A 126 -23.26 -14.39 -5.38
C PRO A 126 -22.11 -14.51 -6.37
N GLN A 127 -22.50 -14.44 -7.63
CA GLN A 127 -21.69 -14.55 -8.83
C GLN A 127 -20.37 -13.83 -8.60
N ARG A 128 -19.28 -14.59 -8.40
CA ARG A 128 -17.90 -14.13 -8.09
C ARG A 128 -17.85 -12.65 -7.73
N VAL A 129 -18.19 -12.31 -6.49
CA VAL A 129 -17.96 -10.95 -5.97
C VAL A 129 -16.49 -10.64 -6.23
N THR A 130 -16.25 -9.78 -7.22
CA THR A 130 -14.91 -9.49 -7.74
C THR A 130 -14.15 -8.56 -6.79
N GLU A 131 -14.86 -8.05 -5.78
CA GLU A 131 -14.34 -7.19 -4.75
C GLU A 131 -13.66 -7.99 -3.65
N GLN A 132 -12.44 -7.57 -3.30
CA GLN A 132 -11.72 -8.14 -2.17
C GLN A 132 -12.46 -7.81 -0.87
N PRO A 133 -12.54 -8.74 0.09
CA PRO A 133 -13.14 -8.45 1.39
C PRO A 133 -12.37 -7.30 2.05
N ARG A 134 -13.11 -6.26 2.47
CA ARG A 134 -12.57 -5.10 3.18
C ARG A 134 -12.95 -5.16 4.65
N GLN A 135 -12.03 -4.75 5.52
CA GLN A 135 -12.30 -4.62 6.94
C GLN A 135 -12.87 -3.23 7.23
N LEU A 136 -14.13 -3.15 7.64
CA LEU A 136 -14.87 -1.88 7.79
C LEU A 136 -14.50 -1.04 9.01
N PHE A 137 -14.04 -1.67 10.09
CA PHE A 137 -13.69 -1.01 11.36
C PHE A 137 -12.24 -1.33 11.73
N TRP A 138 -11.32 -1.12 10.78
CA TRP A 138 -9.90 -1.44 10.98
C TRP A 138 -9.23 -0.45 11.93
N GLU A 139 -9.74 0.76 12.02
CA GLU A 139 -9.29 1.86 12.88
C GLU A 139 -9.36 1.48 14.36
N LYS A 140 -10.30 0.59 14.74
CA LYS A 140 -10.34 0.01 16.10
C LYS A 140 -9.05 -0.71 16.48
N ARG A 141 -8.30 -1.23 15.52
CA ARG A 141 -7.01 -1.88 15.80
C ARG A 141 -5.94 -0.88 16.23
N LEU A 142 -6.14 0.40 15.95
CA LEU A 142 -5.28 1.48 16.41
C LEU A 142 -5.74 2.08 17.74
N GLN A 143 -6.87 1.61 18.29
CA GLN A 143 -7.36 2.10 19.58
C GLN A 143 -6.33 1.83 20.69
N GLY A 144 -6.02 2.86 21.47
CA GLY A 144 -5.02 2.79 22.53
C GLY A 144 -3.57 2.89 22.06
N LEU A 145 -3.34 3.04 20.75
CA LEU A 145 -2.03 3.41 20.20
C LEU A 145 -1.98 4.93 20.06
N SER A 146 -0.84 5.52 20.44
CA SER A 146 -0.57 6.95 20.30
C SER A 146 0.82 7.14 19.73
N ALA A 147 1.03 8.20 18.97
CA ALA A 147 2.35 8.57 18.50
C ALA A 147 3.16 9.15 19.66
N SER A 148 4.46 8.83 19.71
CA SER A 148 5.40 9.44 20.63
C SER A 148 6.56 10.05 19.86
N ASP A 149 7.19 11.07 20.43
CA ASP A 149 8.42 11.64 19.88
C ASP A 149 9.66 10.79 20.26
N VAL A 150 10.85 11.26 19.85
CA VAL A 150 12.14 10.62 20.17
C VAL A 150 12.47 10.63 21.66
N SER A 151 11.76 11.42 22.46
CA SER A 151 11.86 11.52 23.92
C SER A 151 10.76 10.72 24.62
N GLU A 152 10.05 9.85 23.90
CA GLU A 152 8.94 9.02 24.37
C GLU A 152 7.74 9.82 24.92
N GLN A 153 7.65 11.12 24.63
CA GLN A 153 6.50 11.92 25.01
C GLN A 153 5.36 11.68 24.04
N ILE A 154 4.17 11.41 24.59
CA ILE A 154 2.96 11.19 23.80
C ILE A 154 2.58 12.49 23.09
N ILE A 155 2.48 12.40 21.76
CA ILE A 155 2.00 13.49 20.92
C ILE A 155 0.50 13.58 21.09
N LYS A 156 0.02 14.71 21.63
CA LYS A 156 -1.40 14.96 21.82
C LYS A 156 -2.09 15.02 20.46
N SER A 157 -3.22 14.31 20.34
CA SER A 157 -4.09 14.38 19.17
C SER A 157 -4.70 15.77 19.01
N MET A 158 -5.04 16.14 17.77
CA MET A 158 -5.72 17.42 17.50
C MET A 158 -7.15 17.40 18.05
N GLU A 159 -7.62 18.54 18.55
CA GLU A 159 -9.03 18.68 18.93
C GLU A 159 -9.88 18.89 17.68
N LEU A 160 -10.92 18.09 17.53
CA LEU A 160 -11.78 18.13 16.36
C LEU A 160 -12.88 19.22 16.49
N PRO A 161 -13.27 19.87 15.38
CA PRO A 161 -14.39 20.79 15.38
C PRO A 161 -15.70 20.10 15.77
N LYS A 162 -16.62 20.81 16.44
CA LYS A 162 -17.90 20.26 16.90
C LYS A 162 -18.78 19.66 15.78
N GLY A 163 -18.60 20.14 14.55
CA GLY A 163 -19.28 19.64 13.35
C GLY A 163 -18.77 18.29 12.86
N LEU A 164 -17.53 17.90 13.22
CA LEU A 164 -16.92 16.65 12.78
C LEU A 164 -17.15 15.56 13.84
N GLN A 165 -18.21 14.78 13.67
CA GLN A 165 -18.62 13.75 14.62
C GLN A 165 -18.46 12.34 14.02
N GLY A 166 -17.90 11.41 14.79
CA GLY A 166 -17.75 10.02 14.36
C GLY A 166 -19.06 9.26 14.39
N VAL A 167 -19.20 8.21 13.58
CA VAL A 167 -20.33 7.27 13.62
C VAL A 167 -19.84 5.83 13.67
N GLY A 168 -20.71 4.95 14.16
CA GLY A 168 -20.39 3.54 14.31
C GLY A 168 -19.83 3.18 15.69
N PRO A 169 -19.52 1.90 15.92
CA PRO A 169 -19.26 1.39 17.25
C PRO A 169 -17.90 1.86 17.77
N GLY A 170 -17.84 2.41 18.98
CA GLY A 170 -16.57 2.80 19.63
C GLY A 170 -15.86 3.96 18.93
N ASN A 171 -16.63 4.92 18.41
CA ASN A 171 -16.11 6.15 17.85
C ASN A 171 -15.42 7.01 18.93
N ASN A 172 -14.30 7.61 18.58
CA ASN A 172 -13.62 8.64 19.34
C ASN A 172 -12.84 9.52 18.35
N ASP A 173 -12.30 10.64 18.80
CA ASP A 173 -11.67 11.63 17.93
C ASP A 173 -10.45 11.06 17.20
N ASP A 174 -9.67 10.19 17.86
CA ASP A 174 -8.48 9.56 17.27
C ASP A 174 -8.82 8.59 16.13
N THR A 175 -9.85 7.77 16.33
CA THR A 175 -10.33 6.82 15.30
C THR A 175 -10.98 7.55 14.13
N LEU A 176 -11.69 8.65 14.41
CA LEU A 176 -12.27 9.52 13.41
C LEU A 176 -11.18 10.21 12.57
N LEU A 177 -10.18 10.78 13.23
CA LEU A 177 -9.05 11.39 12.55
C LEU A 177 -8.30 10.38 11.67
N SER A 178 -8.08 9.17 12.19
CA SER A 178 -7.45 8.07 11.44
C SER A 178 -8.27 7.69 10.20
N ALA A 179 -9.59 7.62 10.32
CA ALA A 179 -10.50 7.30 9.20
C ALA A 179 -10.47 8.39 8.13
N VAL A 180 -10.56 9.66 8.52
CA VAL A 180 -10.52 10.81 7.61
C VAL A 180 -9.16 10.92 6.92
N ALA A 181 -8.07 10.83 7.67
CA ALA A 181 -6.71 10.85 7.12
C ALA A 181 -6.50 9.71 6.12
N SER A 182 -7.00 8.50 6.42
CA SER A 182 -6.90 7.35 5.51
C SER A 182 -7.74 7.52 4.25
N ALA A 183 -8.93 8.12 4.36
CA ALA A 183 -9.79 8.44 3.22
C ALA A 183 -9.09 9.46 2.29
N LEU A 184 -8.54 10.55 2.83
CA LEU A 184 -7.75 11.54 2.08
C LEU A 184 -6.48 10.93 1.45
N HIS A 185 -5.89 9.96 2.13
CA HIS A 185 -4.70 9.27 1.63
C HIS A 185 -5.04 8.26 0.52
N THR A 186 -6.19 7.62 0.55
CA THR A 186 -6.49 6.53 -0.39
C THR A 186 -7.32 7.01 -1.59
N SER A 187 -8.02 8.13 -1.46
CA SER A 187 -8.96 8.63 -2.46
C SER A 187 -8.80 10.14 -2.66
N SER A 188 -8.98 10.60 -3.90
CA SER A 188 -9.17 12.02 -4.23
C SER A 188 -10.64 12.43 -4.27
N ALA A 189 -11.57 11.51 -3.94
CA ALA A 189 -12.99 11.80 -3.90
C ALA A 189 -13.34 12.74 -2.73
N PRO A 190 -14.38 13.57 -2.85
CA PRO A 190 -14.85 14.41 -1.75
C PRO A 190 -15.20 13.61 -0.50
N ILE A 191 -14.81 14.12 0.66
CA ILE A 191 -15.23 13.59 1.96
C ILE A 191 -16.49 14.33 2.39
N THR A 192 -17.62 13.65 2.29
CA THR A 192 -18.94 14.15 2.69
C THR A 192 -19.47 13.47 3.95
N GLY A 193 -18.84 12.38 4.39
CA GLY A 193 -19.30 11.56 5.50
C GLY A 193 -20.51 10.67 5.15
N GLN A 194 -21.08 10.06 6.18
CA GLN A 194 -22.23 9.16 6.07
C GLN A 194 -23.54 9.97 5.99
N LEU A 195 -24.14 9.99 4.79
CA LEU A 195 -25.38 10.74 4.51
C LEU A 195 -26.63 10.11 5.15
N SER A 196 -26.64 8.80 5.35
CA SER A 196 -27.79 8.08 5.89
C SER A 196 -27.69 7.95 7.41
N ALA A 197 -28.67 8.50 8.14
CA ALA A 197 -28.80 8.29 9.58
C ALA A 197 -29.05 6.81 9.97
N ALA A 198 -29.41 5.95 9.02
CA ALA A 198 -29.55 4.51 9.26
C ALA A 198 -28.22 3.84 9.67
N VAL A 199 -27.08 4.49 9.36
CA VAL A 199 -25.75 4.02 9.78
C VAL A 199 -25.63 3.91 11.29
N GLU A 200 -26.27 4.80 12.07
CA GLU A 200 -26.23 4.74 13.53
C GLU A 200 -27.05 3.58 14.08
N LYS A 201 -28.13 3.21 13.40
CA LYS A 201 -29.01 2.09 13.80
C LYS A 201 -28.36 0.74 13.53
N ASN A 202 -27.76 0.58 12.35
CA ASN A 202 -27.04 -0.64 11.99
C ASN A 202 -25.87 -0.34 11.04
N PRO A 203 -24.68 -0.04 11.58
CA PRO A 203 -23.50 0.29 10.78
C PRO A 203 -23.05 -0.87 9.88
N ALA A 204 -23.33 -2.13 10.23
CA ALA A 204 -22.88 -3.26 9.44
C ALA A 204 -23.64 -3.41 8.11
N VAL A 205 -24.83 -2.81 8.01
CA VAL A 205 -25.73 -2.94 6.84
C VAL A 205 -25.77 -1.65 6.03
N TRP A 206 -25.80 -0.50 6.70
CA TRP A 206 -26.10 0.80 6.07
C TRP A 206 -24.89 1.70 5.84
N LEU A 207 -23.69 1.20 6.13
CA LEU A 207 -22.46 1.97 5.98
C LEU A 207 -22.09 2.14 4.51
N ASN A 208 -21.84 3.39 4.10
CA ASN A 208 -21.19 3.69 2.83
C ASN A 208 -19.68 3.48 2.97
N THR A 209 -19.16 2.43 2.34
CA THR A 209 -17.73 2.05 2.38
C THR A 209 -16.80 3.01 1.64
N SER A 210 -17.34 3.96 0.86
CA SER A 210 -16.57 4.99 0.15
C SER A 210 -16.33 6.26 0.97
N GLN A 211 -17.00 6.40 2.12
CA GLN A 211 -16.90 7.55 3.00
C GLN A 211 -16.38 7.13 4.37
N PRO A 212 -15.62 7.99 5.09
CA PRO A 212 -15.14 7.67 6.42
C PRO A 212 -16.30 7.53 7.43
N LEU A 213 -15.98 6.98 8.60
CA LEU A 213 -16.91 6.76 9.71
C LEU A 213 -17.25 8.06 10.45
N CYS A 214 -17.72 9.08 9.72
CA CYS A 214 -18.18 10.34 10.27
C CYS A 214 -19.60 10.67 9.81
N LYS A 215 -20.33 11.48 10.59
CA LYS A 215 -21.59 12.07 10.18
C LYS A 215 -21.37 12.94 8.95
N ALA A 216 -22.42 13.11 8.16
CA ALA A 216 -22.40 14.11 7.11
C ALA A 216 -22.10 15.49 7.70
N PHE A 217 -21.17 16.21 7.06
CA PHE A 217 -20.79 17.56 7.45
C PHE A 217 -20.56 18.40 6.19
N ILE A 218 -20.63 19.72 6.36
CA ILE A 218 -20.37 20.70 5.31
C ILE A 218 -19.34 21.67 5.86
N VAL A 219 -18.31 21.95 5.07
CA VAL A 219 -17.30 22.97 5.39
C VAL A 219 -17.78 24.28 4.76
N THR A 220 -17.95 25.29 5.59
CA THR A 220 -18.35 26.65 5.21
C THR A 220 -17.14 27.59 5.23
N ASP A 221 -17.27 28.79 4.65
CA ASP A 221 -16.20 29.80 4.71
C ASP A 221 -15.82 30.18 6.14
N ASP A 222 -16.76 30.10 7.09
CA ASP A 222 -16.54 30.36 8.51
C ASP A 222 -15.63 29.30 9.17
N ASP A 223 -15.61 28.08 8.63
CA ASP A 223 -14.76 26.99 9.11
C ASP A 223 -13.31 27.14 8.61
N ILE A 224 -13.09 27.94 7.56
CA ILE A 224 -11.79 28.20 6.96
C ILE A 224 -11.23 29.49 7.56
N SER A 225 -10.37 29.35 8.59
CA SER A 225 -9.73 30.51 9.22
C SER A 225 -9.01 31.39 8.19
N PRO A 226 -9.08 32.73 8.27
CA PRO A 226 -8.48 33.66 7.29
C PRO A 226 -6.96 33.53 7.09
N GLY A 227 -6.25 32.79 7.95
CA GLY A 227 -4.79 32.61 7.89
C GLY A 227 -4.27 31.64 6.82
N ASP A 228 -5.14 30.91 6.12
CA ASP A 228 -4.73 29.86 5.17
C ASP A 228 -4.89 30.26 3.68
N LYS A 229 -5.41 31.48 3.40
CA LYS A 229 -5.57 32.00 2.03
C LYS A 229 -4.28 32.57 1.41
N GLY A 230 -3.09 32.25 1.93
CA GLY A 230 -1.86 32.91 1.52
C GLY A 230 -0.57 32.13 1.79
N ARG A 231 -0.42 30.97 1.17
CA ARG A 231 0.92 30.40 0.85
C ARG A 231 0.88 29.78 -0.54
N GLU A 232 0.90 30.63 -1.55
CA GLU A 232 1.48 30.26 -2.84
C GLU A 232 3.00 30.16 -2.66
N LEU A 233 3.57 29.00 -2.99
CA LEU A 233 4.93 28.84 -3.51
C LEU A 233 4.84 28.04 -4.79
#